data_AF-A0A7C2CXK7-F1
#
_entry.id   AF-A0A7C2CXK7-F1
#
_cell.length_a   1.000
_cell.length_b   1.000
_cell.length_c   1.000
_cell.angle_alpha   90.00
_cell.angle_beta   90.00
_cell.angle_gamma   90.00
#
_symmetry.space_group_name_H-M   'P 1'
#
loop_
_entity.id
_entity.type
_entity.pdbx_description
1 polymer ?
#
loop_
_entity_poly.entity_id
_entity_poly.type
_entity_poly.pdbx_seq_one_letter_code
_entity_poly.pdbx_strand_id
1 'polypeptide(L)'
;IQSDRLPVYYKYAEQLLREGNAYVCVCQPEQFRKRILKSSPCSCRDLSPEEQLERWRLMLEGGYSEGQAVVRVKTDLMHPNPAVRDWPALRIIDTEKYPHPRVGSKFRVWPLYNMAAGIDDHLMGVTHVIRGKEHLTNQVRQEYMYKHLGWSYPEAIHYGRLKITGAFLSKSKIVQGMQEGVYKGWDDPRLATFAALRKRGITPAAIKKMIIDVGPKTADVTLSWENLYAYNRKLLDPQSDRYFFVSDPVELRVKNVPKALTVKLPLHPEKPERGFREYSVTPEGDDSVACFWIAKKDADAAKMGEMLRLIELFNVKIESATANSLEAQFSSIAYEDARKAKAKLIHWILKGTEVPCQVVMPDAAVSSGFAENACKRLKPNTIIQFERFGFVRIDKNDAELVVYYTHK
;
A
#
# COMPACT_ATOMS: atom_id res chain seq x y z
N ILE A 1 -4.88 7.78 24.76
CA ILE A 1 -4.48 8.66 23.63
C ILE A 1 -3.70 9.84 24.19
N GLN A 2 -2.62 10.29 23.56
CA GLN A 2 -1.71 11.29 24.15
C GLN A 2 -2.38 12.63 24.48
N SER A 3 -3.37 13.07 23.69
CA SER A 3 -4.12 14.31 23.97
C SER A 3 -4.89 14.29 25.30
N ASP A 4 -5.13 13.13 25.87
CA ASP A 4 -5.86 12.98 27.14
C ASP A 4 -4.88 13.01 28.34
N ARG A 5 -3.58 13.06 28.08
CA ARG A 5 -2.49 12.95 29.07
C ARG A 5 -1.71 14.25 29.25
N LEU A 6 -2.17 15.37 28.68
CA LEU A 6 -1.54 16.70 28.85
C LEU A 6 -1.25 17.07 30.32
N PRO A 7 -2.19 16.88 31.27
CA PRO A 7 -1.91 17.15 32.68
C PRO A 7 -0.72 16.35 33.24
N VAL A 8 -0.52 15.12 32.77
CA VAL A 8 0.62 14.27 33.16
C VAL A 8 1.91 14.88 32.62
N TYR A 9 1.95 15.28 31.35
CA TYR A 9 3.16 15.89 30.78
C TYR A 9 3.50 17.22 31.46
N TYR A 10 2.50 18.04 31.83
CA TYR A 10 2.73 19.30 32.55
C TYR A 10 3.32 19.06 33.94
N LYS A 11 2.82 18.05 34.69
CA LYS A 11 3.40 17.66 35.98
C LYS A 11 4.91 17.38 35.89
N TYR A 12 5.34 16.63 34.86
CA TYR A 12 6.76 16.34 34.66
C TYR A 12 7.55 17.52 34.12
N ALA A 13 6.94 18.40 33.31
CA ALA A 13 7.56 19.66 32.92
C ALA A 13 7.90 20.51 34.15
N GLU A 14 6.92 20.69 35.04
CA GLU A 14 7.08 21.44 36.28
C GLU A 14 8.11 20.83 37.21
N GLN A 15 8.15 19.50 37.33
CA GLN A 15 9.18 18.81 38.09
C GLN A 15 10.58 19.10 37.52
N LEU A 16 10.78 18.93 36.22
CA LEU A 16 12.06 19.18 35.57
C LEU A 16 12.50 20.64 35.69
N LEU A 17 11.57 21.59 35.61
CA LEU A 17 11.85 23.02 35.77
C LEU A 17 12.24 23.36 37.22
N ARG A 18 11.48 22.84 38.19
CA ARG A 18 11.74 23.03 39.63
C ARG A 18 13.07 22.44 40.07
N GLU A 19 13.46 21.29 39.52
CA GLU A 19 14.75 20.65 39.79
C GLU A 19 15.91 21.25 38.98
N GLY A 20 15.64 22.25 38.14
CA GLY A 20 16.66 22.90 37.32
C GLY A 20 17.18 22.06 36.16
N ASN A 21 16.50 20.96 35.82
CA ASN A 21 16.82 20.01 34.75
C ASN A 21 16.22 20.40 33.38
N ALA A 22 15.32 21.38 33.36
CA ALA A 22 14.77 22.00 32.17
C ALA A 22 14.72 23.53 32.31
N TYR A 23 14.42 24.23 31.22
CA TYR A 23 14.23 25.69 31.23
C TYR A 23 13.27 26.15 30.12
N VAL A 24 12.65 27.31 30.33
CA VAL A 24 11.86 28.03 29.31
C VAL A 24 12.77 28.97 28.52
N CYS A 25 12.93 28.65 27.24
CA CYS A 25 13.75 29.40 26.31
C CYS A 25 12.87 30.34 25.47
N VAL A 26 13.20 31.64 25.49
CA VAL A 26 12.57 32.69 24.67
C VAL A 26 13.47 33.18 23.54
N CYS A 27 14.58 32.48 23.27
CA CYS A 27 15.47 32.82 22.17
C CYS A 27 14.82 32.52 20.83
N GLN A 28 15.06 33.39 19.85
CA GLN A 28 14.69 33.12 18.46
C GLN A 28 15.37 31.83 17.96
N PRO A 29 14.68 30.97 17.20
CA PRO A 29 15.18 29.66 16.79
C PRO A 29 16.57 29.68 16.14
N GLU A 30 16.82 30.65 15.26
CA GLU A 30 18.08 30.82 14.52
C GLU A 30 19.22 31.21 15.46
N GLN A 31 18.96 32.08 16.44
CA GLN A 31 19.95 32.51 17.42
C GLN A 31 20.29 31.37 18.37
N PHE A 32 19.28 30.62 18.83
CA PHE A 32 19.48 29.43 19.63
C PHE A 32 20.33 28.40 18.90
N ARG A 33 20.01 28.13 17.62
CA ARG A 33 20.78 27.21 16.78
C ARG A 33 22.25 27.62 16.65
N LYS A 34 22.53 28.92 16.43
CA LYS A 34 23.91 29.44 16.37
C LYS A 34 24.68 29.20 17.67
N ARG A 35 24.04 29.36 18.83
CA ARG A 35 24.66 29.11 20.15
C ARG A 35 24.96 27.64 20.38
N ILE A 36 23.98 26.77 20.10
CA ILE A 36 24.13 25.32 20.26
C ILE A 36 25.21 24.73 19.33
N LEU A 37 25.33 25.23 18.10
CA LEU A 37 26.42 24.81 17.20
C LEU A 37 27.81 25.19 17.73
N LYS A 38 27.91 26.26 18.53
CA LYS A 38 29.13 26.70 19.23
C LYS A 38 29.25 26.11 20.64
N SER A 39 28.41 25.14 21.00
CA SER A 39 28.37 24.52 22.34
C SER A 39 28.21 25.54 23.48
N SER A 40 27.59 26.69 23.20
CA SER A 40 27.45 27.80 24.17
C SER A 40 26.01 27.86 24.70
N PRO A 41 25.80 28.11 26.00
CA PRO A 41 24.46 28.23 26.56
C PRO A 41 23.76 29.49 26.06
N CYS A 42 22.43 29.48 26.10
CA CYS A 42 21.63 30.70 25.97
C CYS A 42 21.41 31.32 27.36
N SER A 43 21.17 32.64 27.42
CA SER A 43 20.96 33.35 28.69
C SER A 43 19.75 32.85 29.49
N CYS A 44 18.80 32.16 28.85
CA CYS A 44 17.64 31.59 29.54
C CYS A 44 17.98 30.31 30.33
N ARG A 45 19.13 29.66 30.06
CA ARG A 45 19.46 28.32 30.59
C ARG A 45 19.74 28.35 32.09
N ASP A 46 20.32 29.44 32.56
CA ASP A 46 20.88 29.55 33.93
C ASP A 46 20.02 30.44 34.85
N LEU A 47 18.80 30.82 34.42
CA LEU A 47 17.81 31.49 35.26
C LEU A 47 17.35 30.55 36.40
N SER A 48 16.91 31.15 37.51
CA SER A 48 16.54 30.38 38.70
C SER A 48 15.29 29.52 38.47
N PRO A 49 15.10 28.41 39.19
CA PRO A 49 13.89 27.58 39.09
C PRO A 49 12.60 28.39 39.26
N GLU A 50 12.59 29.40 40.14
CA GLU A 50 11.45 30.30 40.36
C GLU A 50 11.11 31.10 39.10
N GLU A 51 12.13 31.68 38.45
CA GLU A 51 11.95 32.40 37.18
C GLU A 51 11.47 31.46 36.07
N GLN A 52 11.95 30.21 36.03
CA GLN A 52 11.52 29.22 35.05
C GLN A 52 10.06 28.82 35.23
N LEU A 53 9.62 28.64 36.48
CA LEU A 53 8.23 28.30 36.80
C LEU A 53 7.28 29.46 36.48
N GLU A 54 7.70 30.71 36.69
CA GLU A 54 6.90 31.87 36.28
C GLU A 54 6.79 31.94 34.75
N ARG A 55 7.89 31.74 34.01
CA ARG A 55 7.83 31.64 32.55
C ARG A 55 6.95 30.49 32.07
N TRP A 56 6.97 29.36 32.76
CA TRP A 56 6.10 28.22 32.46
C TRP A 56 4.62 28.58 32.64
N ARG A 57 4.28 29.25 33.74
CA ARG A 57 2.93 29.78 33.98
C ARG A 57 2.48 30.71 32.85
N LEU A 58 3.34 31.64 32.43
CA LEU A 58 3.07 32.50 31.27
C LEU A 58 2.85 31.73 29.97
N MET A 59 3.56 30.62 29.72
CA MET A 59 3.30 29.77 28.55
C MET A 59 1.89 29.17 28.56
N LEU A 60 1.39 28.78 29.74
CA LEU A 60 0.07 28.17 29.93
C LEU A 60 -1.07 29.21 29.90
N GLU A 61 -0.87 30.35 30.55
CA GLU A 61 -1.87 31.43 30.68
C GLU A 61 -1.93 32.35 29.44
N GLY A 62 -0.90 32.30 28.60
CA GLY A 62 -0.88 33.02 27.32
C GLY A 62 -0.07 34.29 27.24
N GLY A 63 0.90 34.47 28.15
CA GLY A 63 1.90 35.53 28.07
C GLY A 63 2.88 35.38 26.88
N TYR A 64 2.85 34.26 26.17
CA TYR A 64 3.65 34.02 24.96
C TYR A 64 2.81 33.49 23.79
N SER A 65 3.08 33.99 22.60
CA SER A 65 2.51 33.52 21.33
C SER A 65 3.26 32.30 20.76
N GLU A 66 2.68 31.66 19.75
CA GLU A 66 3.33 30.56 19.02
C GLU A 66 4.74 30.96 18.56
N GLY A 67 5.72 30.08 18.83
CA GLY A 67 7.13 30.31 18.49
C GLY A 67 7.92 31.22 19.43
N GLN A 68 7.29 31.91 20.39
CA GLN A 68 7.98 32.84 21.30
C GLN A 68 8.64 32.16 22.51
N ALA A 69 8.12 31.01 22.95
CA ALA A 69 8.67 30.27 24.07
C ALA A 69 8.59 28.76 23.85
N VAL A 70 9.63 28.04 24.30
CA VAL A 70 9.70 26.57 24.30
C VAL A 70 10.34 26.08 25.59
N VAL A 71 9.87 24.96 26.12
CA VAL A 71 10.55 24.25 27.21
C VAL A 71 11.66 23.40 26.60
N ARG A 72 12.85 23.42 27.18
CA ARG A 72 14.02 22.62 26.76
C ARG A 72 14.52 21.77 27.92
N VAL A 73 14.85 20.52 27.65
CA VAL A 73 15.55 19.66 28.63
C VAL A 73 17.03 19.98 28.59
N LYS A 74 17.66 20.26 29.73
CA LYS A 74 19.10 20.51 29.80
C LYS A 74 19.85 19.21 29.50
N THR A 75 20.81 19.28 28.59
CA THR A 75 21.72 18.17 28.30
C THR A 75 23.17 18.66 28.35
N ASP A 76 24.10 17.77 28.02
CA ASP A 76 25.47 18.16 27.73
C ASP A 76 25.52 19.03 26.46
N LEU A 77 26.01 20.27 26.60
CA LEU A 77 26.20 21.19 25.48
C LEU A 77 27.42 20.82 24.62
N MET A 78 28.33 20.00 25.14
CA MET A 78 29.49 19.49 24.42
C MET A 78 29.18 18.19 23.64
N HIS A 79 27.98 17.62 23.79
CA HIS A 79 27.59 16.38 23.12
C HIS A 79 27.87 16.44 21.60
N PRO A 80 28.51 15.44 20.98
CA PRO A 80 28.98 15.55 19.58
C PRO A 80 27.85 15.78 18.57
N ASN A 81 26.66 15.26 18.84
CA ASN A 81 25.47 15.51 18.03
C ASN A 81 24.72 16.78 18.52
N PRO A 82 24.67 17.87 17.73
CA PRO A 82 23.97 19.10 18.11
C PRO A 82 22.47 18.93 18.30
N ALA A 83 21.87 17.92 17.68
CA ALA A 83 20.44 17.65 17.83
C ALA A 83 20.09 17.20 19.27
N VAL A 84 21.03 16.63 20.02
CA VAL A 84 20.83 16.22 21.42
C VAL A 84 20.93 17.42 22.37
N ARG A 85 21.71 18.45 22.01
CA ARG A 85 21.98 19.59 22.89
C ARG A 85 20.71 20.41 23.15
N ASP A 86 20.29 20.47 24.41
CA ASP A 86 19.17 21.27 24.91
C ASP A 86 17.92 21.21 24.00
N TRP A 87 17.47 19.99 23.74
CA TRP A 87 16.39 19.71 22.81
C TRP A 87 15.03 20.21 23.33
N PRO A 88 14.11 20.66 22.44
CA PRO A 88 12.82 21.20 22.85
C PRO A 88 11.85 20.08 23.27
N ALA A 89 11.24 20.24 24.44
CA ALA A 89 10.32 19.30 25.08
C ALA A 89 8.86 19.68 24.88
N LEU A 90 8.52 20.97 25.00
CA LEU A 90 7.18 21.50 24.74
C LEU A 90 7.25 22.79 23.94
N ARG A 91 6.19 23.05 23.17
CA ARG A 91 6.01 24.30 22.41
C ARG A 91 4.59 24.81 22.53
N ILE A 92 4.42 26.11 22.30
CA ILE A 92 3.11 26.74 22.16
C ILE A 92 2.58 26.48 20.74
N ILE A 93 1.30 26.22 20.63
CA ILE A 93 0.52 26.14 19.38
C ILE A 93 -0.55 27.22 19.41
N ASP A 94 -0.72 27.91 18.28
CA ASP A 94 -1.89 28.76 18.07
C ASP A 94 -3.12 27.86 17.88
N THR A 95 -3.95 27.79 18.92
CA THR A 95 -5.13 26.92 18.95
C THR A 95 -6.30 27.44 18.13
N GLU A 96 -6.34 28.74 17.81
CA GLU A 96 -7.36 29.30 16.93
C GLU A 96 -7.08 28.88 15.49
N LYS A 97 -5.80 28.96 15.09
CA LYS A 97 -5.36 28.54 13.75
C LYS A 97 -5.28 27.03 13.58
N TYR A 98 -4.84 26.32 14.62
CA TYR A 98 -4.58 24.88 14.58
C TYR A 98 -5.22 24.14 15.78
N PRO A 99 -6.56 24.15 15.91
CA PRO A 99 -7.23 23.46 17.01
C PRO A 99 -6.97 21.96 16.96
N HIS A 100 -6.79 21.33 18.13
CA HIS A 100 -6.59 19.89 18.18
C HIS A 100 -7.91 19.17 17.84
N PRO A 101 -7.89 18.14 16.95
CA PRO A 101 -9.11 17.51 16.44
C PRO A 101 -10.03 16.88 17.50
N ARG A 102 -9.51 16.55 18.69
CA ARG A 102 -10.29 15.95 19.80
C ARG A 102 -10.58 16.88 20.98
N VAL A 103 -9.68 17.81 21.26
CA VAL A 103 -9.75 18.63 22.50
C VAL A 103 -9.85 20.13 22.19
N GLY A 104 -9.97 20.48 20.91
CA GLY A 104 -10.04 21.85 20.43
C GLY A 104 -8.91 22.70 20.97
N SER A 105 -9.28 23.85 21.52
CA SER A 105 -8.36 24.85 22.08
C SER A 105 -8.12 24.70 23.58
N LYS A 106 -8.48 23.57 24.18
CA LYS A 106 -8.33 23.34 25.63
C LYS A 106 -6.88 23.48 26.11
N PHE A 107 -5.92 23.13 25.27
CA PHE A 107 -4.49 23.19 25.60
C PHE A 107 -3.74 23.94 24.51
N ARG A 108 -2.90 24.89 24.92
CA ARG A 108 -2.02 25.65 24.01
C ARG A 108 -0.57 25.18 24.03
N VAL A 109 -0.10 24.59 25.13
CA VAL A 109 1.27 24.08 25.24
C VAL A 109 1.28 22.58 24.98
N TRP A 110 1.95 22.16 23.91
CA TRP A 110 1.96 20.77 23.45
C TRP A 110 3.35 20.15 23.59
N PRO A 111 3.44 18.91 24.13
CA PRO A 111 4.70 18.20 24.19
C PRO A 111 5.14 17.78 22.78
N LEU A 112 6.45 17.75 22.59
CA LEU A 112 7.09 17.16 21.42
C LEU A 112 7.37 15.68 21.65
N TYR A 113 7.62 14.96 20.56
CA TYR A 113 7.72 13.50 20.52
C TYR A 113 8.52 12.90 21.67
N ASN A 114 9.75 13.39 21.92
CA ASN A 114 10.65 12.78 22.92
C ASN A 114 10.08 12.86 24.34
N MET A 115 9.44 13.98 24.70
CA MET A 115 8.84 14.14 26.00
C MET A 115 7.59 13.26 26.15
N ALA A 116 6.67 13.36 25.19
CA ALA A 116 5.41 12.62 25.24
C ALA A 116 5.65 11.11 25.25
N ALA A 117 6.42 10.60 24.26
CA ALA A 117 6.73 9.18 24.16
C ALA A 117 7.57 8.71 25.35
N GLY A 118 8.57 9.48 25.78
CA GLY A 118 9.44 9.08 26.89
C GLY A 118 8.68 8.93 28.21
N ILE A 119 7.83 9.90 28.56
CA ILE A 119 7.00 9.83 29.77
C ILE A 119 5.98 8.69 29.66
N ASP A 120 5.36 8.51 28.49
CA ASP A 120 4.39 7.43 28.30
C ASP A 120 5.02 6.05 28.42
N ASP A 121 6.17 5.83 27.78
CA ASP A 121 6.89 4.56 27.82
C ASP A 121 7.19 4.15 29.27
N HIS A 122 7.69 5.09 30.10
CA HIS A 122 7.97 4.83 31.51
C HIS A 122 6.68 4.50 32.29
N LEU A 123 5.67 5.37 32.20
CA LEU A 123 4.44 5.24 33.00
C LEU A 123 3.56 4.06 32.59
N MET A 124 3.69 3.60 31.35
CA MET A 124 2.99 2.41 30.85
C MET A 124 3.78 1.12 31.10
N GLY A 125 4.97 1.20 31.72
CA GLY A 125 5.81 0.04 32.00
C GLY A 125 6.35 -0.62 30.73
N VAL A 126 6.60 0.16 29.68
CA VAL A 126 7.23 -0.35 28.45
C VAL A 126 8.61 -0.88 28.81
N THR A 127 8.87 -2.14 28.48
CA THR A 127 10.17 -2.80 28.74
C THR A 127 11.09 -2.73 27.52
N HIS A 128 10.51 -2.74 26.31
CA HIS A 128 11.24 -2.72 25.05
C HIS A 128 10.63 -1.70 24.08
N VAL A 129 11.45 -0.77 23.60
CA VAL A 129 11.08 0.21 22.57
C VAL A 129 11.64 -0.25 21.23
N ILE A 130 10.76 -0.77 20.37
CA ILE A 130 11.11 -1.29 19.04
C ILE A 130 10.74 -0.26 17.97
N ARG A 131 11.74 0.31 17.28
CA ARG A 131 11.51 1.40 16.31
C ARG A 131 12.58 1.49 15.23
N GLY A 132 12.32 2.29 14.20
CA GLY A 132 13.27 2.51 13.11
C GLY A 132 14.55 3.20 13.57
N LYS A 133 15.69 2.88 12.94
CA LYS A 133 17.03 3.40 13.27
C LYS A 133 17.16 4.92 13.20
N GLU A 134 16.26 5.62 12.51
CA GLU A 134 16.17 7.08 12.54
C GLU A 134 15.92 7.66 13.93
N HIS A 135 15.46 6.83 14.88
CA HIS A 135 15.17 7.24 16.25
C HIS A 135 16.33 7.01 17.23
N LEU A 136 17.52 6.61 16.76
CA LEU A 136 18.71 6.48 17.61
C LEU A 136 19.02 7.79 18.35
N THR A 137 18.92 8.94 17.68
CA THR A 137 19.10 10.25 18.36
C THR A 137 17.98 10.55 19.36
N ASN A 138 16.77 10.04 19.14
CA ASN A 138 15.66 10.23 20.08
C ASN A 138 15.86 9.42 21.36
N GLN A 139 16.45 8.22 21.28
CA GLN A 139 16.86 7.46 22.46
C GLN A 139 17.76 8.31 23.36
N VAL A 140 18.86 8.82 22.81
CA VAL A 140 19.82 9.63 23.58
C VAL A 140 19.13 10.83 24.24
N ARG A 141 18.24 11.52 23.52
CA ARG A 141 17.47 12.64 24.08
C ARG A 141 16.59 12.21 25.25
N GLN A 142 15.89 11.10 25.11
CA GLN A 142 15.01 10.57 26.15
C GLN A 142 15.81 10.06 27.37
N GLU A 143 16.98 9.45 27.16
CA GLU A 143 17.87 9.01 28.25
C GLU A 143 18.31 10.17 29.16
N TYR A 144 18.59 11.36 28.61
CA TYR A 144 18.84 12.56 29.44
C TYR A 144 17.64 12.90 30.33
N MET A 145 16.43 12.91 29.77
CA MET A 145 15.22 13.20 30.53
C MET A 145 14.95 12.12 31.59
N TYR A 146 15.17 10.84 31.27
CA TYR A 146 15.03 9.73 32.21
C TYR A 146 16.01 9.84 33.36
N LYS A 147 17.28 10.16 33.08
CA LYS A 147 18.29 10.40 34.10
C LYS A 147 17.87 11.50 35.08
N HIS A 148 17.34 12.61 34.56
CA HIS A 148 16.85 13.72 35.39
C HIS A 148 15.67 13.33 36.28
N LEU A 149 14.81 12.43 35.79
CA LEU A 149 13.64 11.95 36.54
C LEU A 149 13.94 10.73 37.43
N GLY A 150 15.20 10.27 37.47
CA GLY A 150 15.62 9.10 38.25
C GLY A 150 15.08 7.78 37.68
N TRP A 151 14.85 7.71 36.38
CA TRP A 151 14.27 6.55 35.70
C TRP A 151 15.31 5.73 34.94
N SER A 152 15.06 4.43 34.84
CA SER A 152 15.79 3.54 33.93
C SER A 152 15.12 3.55 32.56
N TYR A 153 15.91 3.76 31.51
CA TYR A 153 15.41 3.74 30.14
C TYR A 153 15.16 2.30 29.68
N PRO A 154 14.04 1.98 29.01
CA PRO A 154 13.75 0.63 28.52
C PRO A 154 14.77 0.17 27.46
N GLU A 155 14.82 -1.14 27.22
CA GLU A 155 15.68 -1.68 26.18
C GLU A 155 15.23 -1.16 24.81
N ALA A 156 16.16 -0.62 24.01
CA ALA A 156 15.82 -0.03 22.72
C ALA A 156 16.35 -0.87 21.56
N ILE A 157 15.43 -1.40 20.75
CA ILE A 157 15.77 -2.20 19.57
C ILE A 157 15.50 -1.37 18.32
N HIS A 158 16.57 -1.11 17.57
CA HIS A 158 16.51 -0.30 16.35
C HIS A 158 16.62 -1.16 15.10
N TYR A 159 15.61 -1.10 14.24
CA TYR A 159 15.61 -1.80 12.95
C TYR A 159 15.75 -0.84 11.77
N GLY A 160 16.32 -1.31 10.67
CA GLY A 160 16.49 -0.57 9.44
C GLY A 160 15.16 -0.32 8.73
N ARG A 161 15.14 0.71 7.90
CA ARG A 161 13.92 1.11 7.20
C ARG A 161 13.55 0.08 6.14
N LEU A 162 12.25 -0.18 6.03
CA LEU A 162 11.68 -0.90 4.91
C LEU A 162 11.41 0.06 3.76
N LYS A 163 11.80 -0.36 2.56
CA LYS A 163 11.50 0.30 1.29
C LYS A 163 10.83 -0.70 0.37
N ILE A 164 10.07 -0.22 -0.61
CA ILE A 164 9.54 -1.04 -1.69
C ILE A 164 10.02 -0.45 -3.01
N THR A 165 10.61 -1.28 -3.86
CA THR A 165 11.11 -0.84 -5.17
C THR A 165 10.00 -0.20 -5.99
N GLY A 166 10.24 1.00 -6.52
CA GLY A 166 9.26 1.70 -7.37
C GLY A 166 8.07 2.30 -6.63
N ALA A 167 8.05 2.33 -5.29
CA ALA A 167 6.96 2.92 -4.52
C ALA A 167 7.45 3.94 -3.48
N PHE A 168 6.72 5.04 -3.35
CA PHE A 168 6.97 6.03 -2.30
C PHE A 168 6.22 5.66 -1.03
N LEU A 169 6.95 5.54 0.09
CA LEU A 169 6.36 5.36 1.43
C LEU A 169 6.28 6.68 2.22
N SER A 170 6.89 7.76 1.72
CA SER A 170 6.87 9.05 2.40
C SER A 170 5.49 9.70 2.34
N LYS A 171 4.89 9.96 3.50
CA LYS A 171 3.59 10.65 3.61
C LYS A 171 3.58 11.99 2.89
N SER A 172 4.64 12.81 3.03
CA SER A 172 4.68 14.14 2.41
C SER A 172 4.63 14.06 0.88
N LYS A 173 5.37 13.10 0.30
CA LYS A 173 5.37 12.87 -1.16
C LYS A 173 4.01 12.37 -1.65
N ILE A 174 3.36 11.48 -0.90
CA ILE A 174 2.02 10.98 -1.24
C ILE A 174 1.00 12.13 -1.18
N VAL A 175 1.03 12.96 -0.13
CA VAL A 175 0.14 14.12 0.00
C VAL A 175 0.36 15.13 -1.12
N GLN A 176 1.62 15.44 -1.45
CA GLN A 176 1.95 16.29 -2.58
C GLN A 176 1.38 15.69 -3.89
N GLY A 177 1.59 14.39 -4.15
CA GLY A 177 1.04 13.73 -5.33
C GLY A 177 -0.50 13.71 -5.37
N MET A 178 -1.18 13.71 -4.23
CA MET A 178 -2.64 13.90 -4.19
C MET A 178 -3.04 15.34 -4.54
N GLN A 179 -2.30 16.34 -4.04
CA GLN A 179 -2.55 17.77 -4.34
C GLN A 179 -2.30 18.09 -5.82
N GLU A 180 -1.29 17.47 -6.42
CA GLU A 180 -0.94 17.60 -7.84
C GLU A 180 -1.84 16.75 -8.76
N GLY A 181 -2.81 16.01 -8.20
CA GLY A 181 -3.73 15.16 -8.98
C GLY A 181 -3.07 13.88 -9.54
N VAL A 182 -1.81 13.61 -9.19
CA VAL A 182 -1.12 12.37 -9.57
C VAL A 182 -1.86 11.16 -9.01
N TYR A 183 -2.27 11.18 -7.74
CA TYR A 183 -3.01 10.09 -7.09
C TYR A 183 -4.46 10.46 -6.82
N LYS A 184 -5.39 9.54 -7.08
CA LYS A 184 -6.84 9.77 -6.84
C LYS A 184 -7.24 9.72 -5.37
N GLY A 185 -6.43 9.07 -4.53
CA GLY A 185 -6.70 8.91 -3.10
C GLY A 185 -5.72 7.96 -2.42
N TRP A 186 -5.93 7.69 -1.13
CA TRP A 186 -5.07 6.79 -0.34
C TRP A 186 -5.13 5.33 -0.79
N ASP A 187 -6.16 4.94 -1.53
CA ASP A 187 -6.37 3.60 -2.07
C ASP A 187 -5.99 3.49 -3.57
N ASP A 188 -5.33 4.51 -4.12
CA ASP A 188 -4.83 4.51 -5.49
C ASP A 188 -3.85 3.33 -5.72
N PRO A 189 -4.03 2.51 -6.79
CA PRO A 189 -3.27 1.28 -6.98
C PRO A 189 -1.75 1.48 -7.13
N ARG A 190 -1.30 2.69 -7.46
CA ARG A 190 0.13 3.04 -7.56
C ARG A 190 0.81 3.19 -6.20
N LEU A 191 0.03 3.32 -5.12
CA LEU A 191 0.54 3.47 -3.78
C LEU A 191 0.80 2.11 -3.12
N ALA A 192 1.70 2.10 -2.14
CA ALA A 192 1.97 0.95 -1.28
C ALA A 192 1.31 1.08 0.11
N THR A 193 0.21 1.85 0.19
CA THR A 193 -0.61 1.93 1.41
C THR A 193 -1.38 0.62 1.58
N PHE A 194 -1.77 0.27 2.81
CA PHE A 194 -2.61 -0.91 3.02
C PHE A 194 -3.97 -0.79 2.31
N ALA A 195 -4.50 0.41 2.15
CA ALA A 195 -5.73 0.64 1.40
C ALA A 195 -5.55 0.29 -0.09
N ALA A 196 -4.47 0.73 -0.72
CA ALA A 196 -4.15 0.41 -2.12
C ALA A 196 -3.85 -1.07 -2.31
N LEU A 197 -3.03 -1.68 -1.44
CA LEU A 197 -2.73 -3.11 -1.47
C LEU A 197 -3.99 -3.96 -1.35
N ARG A 198 -4.90 -3.60 -0.43
CA ARG A 198 -6.21 -4.26 -0.29
C ARG A 198 -7.06 -4.06 -1.55
N LYS A 199 -7.12 -2.85 -2.10
CA LYS A 199 -7.87 -2.56 -3.33
C LYS A 199 -7.36 -3.37 -4.52
N ARG A 200 -6.07 -3.64 -4.56
CA ARG A 200 -5.44 -4.50 -5.57
C ARG A 200 -5.67 -6.00 -5.34
N GLY A 201 -6.15 -6.43 -4.17
CA GLY A 201 -6.32 -7.85 -3.84
C GLY A 201 -5.10 -8.52 -3.20
N ILE A 202 -4.13 -7.74 -2.69
CA ILE A 202 -3.04 -8.29 -1.89
C ILE A 202 -3.59 -8.65 -0.50
N THR A 203 -3.42 -9.91 -0.11
CA THR A 203 -3.98 -10.44 1.13
C THR A 203 -3.15 -10.02 2.35
N PRO A 204 -3.79 -9.79 3.52
CA PRO A 204 -3.08 -9.53 4.76
C PRO A 204 -2.12 -10.67 5.14
N ALA A 205 -2.49 -11.91 4.84
CA ALA A 205 -1.67 -13.09 5.11
C ALA A 205 -0.36 -13.08 4.29
N ALA A 206 -0.40 -12.68 3.02
CA ALA A 206 0.80 -12.53 2.21
C ALA A 206 1.76 -11.47 2.78
N ILE A 207 1.23 -10.31 3.19
CA ILE A 207 2.02 -9.24 3.79
C ILE A 207 2.66 -9.73 5.10
N LYS A 208 1.86 -10.32 6.00
CA LYS A 208 2.38 -10.84 7.29
C LYS A 208 3.49 -11.87 7.06
N LYS A 209 3.26 -12.82 6.17
CA LYS A 209 4.25 -13.87 5.87
C LYS A 209 5.55 -13.27 5.33
N MET A 210 5.47 -12.36 4.36
CA MET A 210 6.64 -11.65 3.85
C MET A 210 7.40 -10.90 4.95
N ILE A 211 6.70 -10.20 5.85
CA ILE A 211 7.34 -9.43 6.92
C ILE A 211 8.00 -10.35 7.96
N ILE A 212 7.37 -11.48 8.30
CA ILE A 212 7.95 -12.50 9.19
C ILE A 212 9.22 -13.09 8.56
N ASP A 213 9.17 -13.46 7.29
CA ASP A 213 10.29 -14.09 6.57
C ASP A 213 11.46 -13.10 6.38
N VAL A 214 11.18 -11.80 6.23
CA VAL A 214 12.21 -10.76 6.16
C VAL A 214 12.88 -10.55 7.53
N GLY A 215 12.06 -10.50 8.59
CA GLY A 215 12.49 -10.28 9.96
C GLY A 215 13.06 -8.87 10.22
N PRO A 216 13.18 -8.46 11.51
CA PRO A 216 13.85 -7.22 11.85
C PRO A 216 15.37 -7.36 11.60
N LYS A 217 15.95 -6.41 10.88
CA LYS A 217 17.39 -6.29 10.66
C LYS A 217 17.80 -4.85 10.96
N THR A 218 19.04 -4.62 11.41
CA THR A 218 19.57 -3.27 11.63
C THR A 218 19.81 -2.53 10.30
N ALA A 219 20.11 -3.27 9.24
CA ALA A 219 20.25 -2.76 7.88
C ALA A 219 18.89 -2.44 7.24
N ASP A 220 18.87 -1.46 6.34
CA ASP A 220 17.67 -1.16 5.55
C ASP A 220 17.37 -2.31 4.59
N VAL A 221 16.08 -2.58 4.40
CA VAL A 221 15.63 -3.65 3.50
C VAL A 221 14.77 -3.04 2.39
N THR A 222 15.09 -3.39 1.15
CA THR A 222 14.27 -3.04 -0.01
C THR A 222 13.52 -4.29 -0.47
N LEU A 223 12.19 -4.23 -0.44
CA LEU A 223 11.29 -5.28 -0.87
C LEU A 223 10.95 -5.09 -2.36
N SER A 224 10.89 -6.18 -3.11
CA SER A 224 10.38 -6.18 -4.49
C SER A 224 8.90 -6.53 -4.52
N TRP A 225 8.21 -6.04 -5.55
CA TRP A 225 6.79 -6.35 -5.77
C TRP A 225 6.59 -7.83 -6.09
N GLU A 226 7.52 -8.40 -6.86
CA GLU A 226 7.56 -9.79 -7.30
C GLU A 226 7.60 -10.74 -6.11
N ASN A 227 8.37 -10.40 -5.06
CA ASN A 227 8.41 -11.20 -3.84
C ASN A 227 7.06 -11.19 -3.14
N LEU A 228 6.44 -10.00 -2.97
CA LEU A 228 5.11 -9.89 -2.39
C LEU A 228 4.06 -10.66 -3.21
N TYR A 229 4.14 -10.58 -4.54
CA TYR A 229 3.26 -11.31 -5.45
C TYR A 229 3.44 -12.82 -5.34
N ALA A 230 4.67 -13.32 -5.15
CA ALA A 230 4.92 -14.74 -4.95
C ALA A 230 4.24 -15.27 -3.67
N TYR A 231 4.33 -14.51 -2.56
CA TYR A 231 3.60 -14.86 -1.33
C TYR A 231 2.08 -14.86 -1.55
N ASN A 232 1.58 -13.84 -2.24
CA ASN A 232 0.15 -13.71 -2.48
C ASN A 232 -0.39 -14.78 -3.43
N ARG A 233 0.35 -15.10 -4.50
CA ARG A 233 0.02 -16.17 -5.45
C ARG A 233 -0.07 -17.52 -4.76
N LYS A 234 0.91 -17.88 -3.92
CA LYS A 234 0.87 -19.15 -3.16
C LYS A 234 -0.38 -19.31 -2.30
N LEU A 235 -0.96 -18.20 -1.84
CA LEU A 235 -2.18 -18.21 -1.04
C LEU A 235 -3.44 -18.22 -1.92
N LEU A 236 -3.46 -17.47 -3.02
CA LEU A 236 -4.64 -17.31 -3.87
C LEU A 236 -4.81 -18.45 -4.87
N ASP A 237 -3.73 -18.97 -5.43
CA ASP A 237 -3.76 -19.94 -6.53
C ASP A 237 -4.66 -21.15 -6.23
N PRO A 238 -4.57 -21.82 -5.05
CA PRO A 238 -5.39 -22.99 -4.74
C PRO A 238 -6.87 -22.68 -4.45
N GLN A 239 -7.24 -21.42 -4.29
CA GLN A 239 -8.59 -21.00 -3.87
C GLN A 239 -9.32 -20.09 -4.85
N SER A 240 -8.63 -19.54 -5.84
CA SER A 240 -9.24 -18.66 -6.83
C SER A 240 -9.83 -19.47 -7.99
N ASP A 241 -11.05 -19.15 -8.37
CA ASP A 241 -11.67 -19.69 -9.58
C ASP A 241 -11.06 -19.05 -10.84
N ARG A 242 -11.09 -19.79 -11.95
CA ARG A 242 -10.54 -19.43 -13.26
C ARG A 242 -11.64 -18.97 -14.20
N TYR A 243 -11.42 -17.79 -14.77
CA TYR A 243 -12.32 -17.17 -15.73
C TYR A 243 -11.54 -16.64 -16.92
N PHE A 244 -12.25 -16.29 -17.98
CA PHE A 244 -11.67 -15.64 -19.15
C PHE A 244 -11.94 -14.14 -19.16
N PHE A 245 -10.88 -13.39 -19.51
CA PHE A 245 -10.92 -11.99 -19.88
C PHE A 245 -10.10 -11.79 -21.14
N VAL A 246 -10.72 -11.21 -22.14
CA VAL A 246 -10.17 -10.88 -23.44
C VAL A 246 -9.94 -9.37 -23.48
N SER A 247 -8.69 -8.94 -23.37
CA SER A 247 -8.28 -7.54 -23.55
C SER A 247 -8.22 -7.17 -25.03
N ASP A 248 -8.66 -5.96 -25.38
CA ASP A 248 -8.67 -5.47 -26.78
C ASP A 248 -9.27 -6.53 -27.73
N PRO A 249 -10.59 -6.80 -27.63
CA PRO A 249 -11.21 -7.95 -28.28
C PRO A 249 -11.14 -7.86 -29.81
N VAL A 250 -10.68 -8.95 -30.43
CA VAL A 250 -10.71 -9.18 -31.89
C VAL A 250 -11.64 -10.34 -32.18
N GLU A 251 -12.48 -10.20 -33.20
CA GLU A 251 -13.42 -11.26 -33.57
C GLU A 251 -12.69 -12.39 -34.31
N LEU A 252 -12.83 -13.62 -33.84
CA LEU A 252 -12.40 -14.83 -34.51
C LEU A 252 -13.63 -15.55 -35.06
N ARG A 253 -13.74 -15.65 -36.39
CA ARG A 253 -14.79 -16.38 -37.09
C ARG A 253 -14.25 -17.74 -37.51
N VAL A 254 -14.87 -18.80 -37.01
CA VAL A 254 -14.46 -20.19 -37.28
C VAL A 254 -15.51 -20.87 -38.15
N LYS A 255 -15.13 -21.23 -39.38
CA LYS A 255 -15.98 -21.94 -40.34
C LYS A 255 -15.90 -23.46 -40.18
N ASN A 256 -16.84 -24.17 -40.78
CA ASN A 256 -16.89 -25.65 -40.84
C ASN A 256 -16.94 -26.32 -39.46
N VAL A 257 -17.56 -25.67 -38.46
CA VAL A 257 -17.73 -26.27 -37.14
C VAL A 257 -18.80 -27.37 -37.26
N PRO A 258 -18.49 -28.65 -36.99
CA PRO A 258 -19.26 -29.77 -37.52
C PRO A 258 -20.63 -29.99 -36.87
N LYS A 259 -20.85 -29.51 -35.64
CA LYS A 259 -22.10 -29.62 -34.89
C LYS A 259 -22.12 -28.67 -33.71
N ALA A 260 -23.28 -28.52 -33.07
CA ALA A 260 -23.36 -27.88 -31.77
C ALA A 260 -22.50 -28.63 -30.74
N LEU A 261 -21.71 -27.89 -29.98
CA LEU A 261 -20.78 -28.42 -28.98
C LEU A 261 -21.06 -27.76 -27.64
N THR A 262 -21.07 -28.55 -26.58
CA THR A 262 -21.11 -28.03 -25.21
C THR A 262 -19.73 -28.17 -24.60
N VAL A 263 -19.14 -27.07 -24.16
CA VAL A 263 -17.84 -27.03 -23.51
C VAL A 263 -18.01 -26.78 -22.02
N LYS A 264 -17.24 -27.53 -21.23
CA LYS A 264 -17.17 -27.40 -19.77
C LYS A 264 -15.79 -26.89 -19.41
N LEU A 265 -15.73 -25.63 -18.99
CA LEU A 265 -14.51 -24.97 -18.52
C LEU A 265 -14.40 -25.16 -17.01
N PRO A 266 -13.43 -25.92 -16.49
CA PRO A 266 -13.30 -26.14 -15.05
C PRO A 266 -13.04 -24.80 -14.34
N LEU A 267 -13.69 -24.60 -13.19
CA LEU A 267 -13.43 -23.41 -12.38
C LEU A 267 -12.04 -23.45 -11.75
N HIS A 268 -11.43 -24.63 -11.61
CA HIS A 268 -10.05 -24.76 -11.15
C HIS A 268 -9.40 -26.02 -11.75
N PRO A 269 -8.18 -25.95 -12.31
CA PRO A 269 -7.55 -27.07 -13.01
C PRO A 269 -7.36 -28.31 -12.13
N GLU A 270 -6.98 -28.11 -10.87
CA GLU A 270 -6.65 -29.19 -9.93
C GLU A 270 -7.78 -29.52 -8.94
N LYS A 271 -8.95 -28.87 -9.06
CA LYS A 271 -10.05 -28.97 -8.07
C LYS A 271 -11.41 -29.21 -8.73
N PRO A 272 -11.68 -30.43 -9.22
CA PRO A 272 -12.93 -30.77 -9.90
C PRO A 272 -14.18 -30.52 -9.06
N GLU A 273 -14.07 -30.60 -7.73
CA GLU A 273 -15.16 -30.37 -6.78
C GLU A 273 -15.73 -28.94 -6.84
N ARG A 274 -14.98 -27.99 -7.41
CA ARG A 274 -15.45 -26.62 -7.63
C ARG A 274 -16.40 -26.50 -8.81
N GLY A 275 -16.51 -27.53 -9.64
CA GLY A 275 -17.38 -27.57 -10.80
C GLY A 275 -16.81 -26.85 -12.02
N PHE A 276 -17.69 -26.48 -12.93
CA PHE A 276 -17.35 -25.94 -14.25
C PHE A 276 -18.33 -24.86 -14.69
N ARG A 277 -17.87 -24.02 -15.61
CA ARG A 277 -18.66 -23.07 -16.39
C ARG A 277 -18.99 -23.74 -17.72
N GLU A 278 -20.25 -23.70 -18.12
CA GLU A 278 -20.71 -24.40 -19.33
C GLU A 278 -21.17 -23.40 -20.39
N TYR A 279 -20.79 -23.66 -21.65
CA TYR A 279 -21.18 -22.85 -22.81
C TYR A 279 -21.57 -23.77 -23.98
N SER A 280 -22.68 -23.43 -24.65
CA SER A 280 -23.12 -24.11 -25.85
C SER A 280 -22.72 -23.29 -27.08
N VAL A 281 -21.84 -23.85 -27.89
CA VAL A 281 -21.39 -23.30 -29.17
C VAL A 281 -22.27 -23.90 -30.26
N THR A 282 -23.15 -23.09 -30.84
CA THR A 282 -24.00 -23.49 -31.97
C THR A 282 -23.50 -22.78 -33.22
N PRO A 283 -23.01 -23.50 -34.25
CA PRO A 283 -22.65 -22.88 -35.51
C PRO A 283 -23.89 -22.38 -36.26
N GLU A 284 -23.75 -21.24 -36.93
CA GLU A 284 -24.83 -20.56 -37.66
C GLU A 284 -24.47 -20.37 -39.14
N GLY A 285 -25.52 -20.31 -39.99
CA GLY A 285 -25.40 -20.09 -41.43
C GLY A 285 -24.89 -21.30 -42.22
N ASP A 286 -24.83 -21.13 -43.54
CA ASP A 286 -24.50 -22.21 -44.48
C ASP A 286 -23.08 -22.78 -44.28
N ASP A 287 -22.13 -21.92 -43.88
CA ASP A 287 -20.73 -22.29 -43.61
C ASP A 287 -20.50 -22.87 -42.19
N SER A 288 -21.58 -23.07 -41.40
CA SER A 288 -21.50 -23.54 -40.02
C SER A 288 -20.49 -22.74 -39.17
N VAL A 289 -20.73 -21.43 -39.06
CA VAL A 289 -19.79 -20.48 -38.47
C VAL A 289 -20.04 -20.30 -36.97
N ALA A 290 -18.98 -20.30 -36.17
CA ALA A 290 -19.01 -19.86 -34.78
C ALA A 290 -18.06 -18.67 -34.56
N CYS A 291 -18.54 -17.63 -33.87
CA CYS A 291 -17.76 -16.42 -33.60
C CYS A 291 -17.30 -16.34 -32.14
N PHE A 292 -16.05 -15.93 -31.93
CA PHE A 292 -15.45 -15.78 -30.62
C PHE A 292 -14.73 -14.43 -30.50
N TRP A 293 -14.60 -13.93 -29.29
CA TRP A 293 -13.66 -12.86 -28.96
C TRP A 293 -12.35 -13.47 -28.49
N ILE A 294 -11.23 -13.01 -29.05
CA ILE A 294 -9.87 -13.36 -28.61
C ILE A 294 -9.05 -12.10 -28.36
N ALA A 295 -7.99 -12.20 -27.56
CA ALA A 295 -7.17 -11.04 -27.24
C ALA A 295 -6.41 -10.57 -28.49
N LYS A 296 -6.34 -9.26 -28.72
CA LYS A 296 -5.59 -8.68 -29.85
C LYS A 296 -4.15 -9.19 -29.96
N LYS A 297 -3.47 -9.34 -28.83
CA LYS A 297 -2.10 -9.92 -28.79
C LYS A 297 -2.03 -11.35 -29.36
N ASP A 298 -3.08 -12.14 -29.18
CA ASP A 298 -3.14 -13.49 -29.73
C ASP A 298 -3.48 -13.46 -31.23
N ALA A 299 -4.38 -12.55 -31.64
CA ALA A 299 -4.69 -12.27 -33.04
C ALA A 299 -3.47 -11.79 -33.85
N ASP A 300 -2.77 -10.75 -33.36
CA ASP A 300 -1.59 -10.16 -34.01
C ASP A 300 -0.42 -11.15 -34.12
N ALA A 301 -0.34 -12.12 -33.21
CA ALA A 301 0.71 -13.13 -33.21
C ALA A 301 0.40 -14.32 -34.14
N ALA A 302 -0.86 -14.48 -34.56
CA ALA A 302 -1.32 -15.61 -35.35
C ALA A 302 -0.90 -15.46 -36.82
N LYS A 303 -0.44 -16.55 -37.42
CA LYS A 303 0.01 -16.57 -38.83
C LYS A 303 -0.92 -17.40 -39.69
N MET A 304 -1.02 -17.05 -40.97
CA MET A 304 -1.75 -17.83 -41.96
C MET A 304 -1.26 -19.29 -41.97
N GLY A 305 -2.20 -20.24 -41.92
CA GLY A 305 -1.93 -21.67 -41.88
C GLY A 305 -1.53 -22.22 -40.50
N GLU A 306 -1.31 -21.37 -39.50
CA GLU A 306 -0.99 -21.78 -38.13
C GLU A 306 -2.21 -22.42 -37.44
N MET A 307 -1.93 -23.40 -36.57
CA MET A 307 -2.94 -24.00 -35.71
C MET A 307 -2.95 -23.31 -34.34
N LEU A 308 -4.13 -22.88 -33.89
CA LEU A 308 -4.38 -22.39 -32.54
C LEU A 308 -5.32 -23.35 -31.80
N ARG A 309 -5.14 -23.46 -30.47
CA ARG A 309 -6.03 -24.21 -29.59
C ARG A 309 -6.89 -23.25 -28.79
N LEU A 310 -8.20 -23.31 -28.98
CA LEU A 310 -9.16 -22.70 -28.07
C LEU A 310 -9.23 -23.58 -26.81
N ILE A 311 -8.86 -23.02 -25.65
CA ILE A 311 -8.78 -23.75 -24.37
C ILE A 311 -10.10 -24.52 -24.10
N GLU A 312 -9.99 -25.80 -23.74
CA GLU A 312 -11.09 -26.77 -23.54
C GLU A 312 -12.08 -26.98 -24.71
N LEU A 313 -11.92 -26.31 -25.85
CA LEU A 313 -12.88 -26.37 -26.97
C LEU A 313 -12.35 -27.21 -28.15
N PHE A 314 -11.77 -26.58 -29.18
CA PHE A 314 -11.25 -27.25 -30.37
C PHE A 314 -10.03 -26.52 -30.97
N ASN A 315 -9.41 -27.15 -31.95
CA ASN A 315 -8.29 -26.62 -32.72
C ASN A 315 -8.81 -25.93 -33.99
N VAL A 316 -8.22 -24.79 -34.32
CA VAL A 316 -8.54 -24.01 -35.52
C VAL A 316 -7.29 -23.77 -36.35
N LYS A 317 -7.45 -23.70 -37.67
CA LYS A 317 -6.38 -23.33 -38.60
C LYS A 317 -6.69 -21.96 -39.19
N ILE A 318 -5.75 -21.03 -39.05
CA ILE A 318 -5.93 -19.65 -39.51
C ILE A 318 -5.90 -19.59 -41.03
N GLU A 319 -6.88 -18.90 -41.62
CA GLU A 319 -6.98 -18.72 -43.07
C GLU A 319 -6.60 -17.31 -43.49
N SER A 320 -7.12 -16.30 -42.80
CA SER A 320 -6.80 -14.92 -43.08
C SER A 320 -6.97 -14.05 -41.85
N ALA A 321 -6.31 -12.90 -41.86
CA ALA A 321 -6.42 -11.89 -40.81
C ALA A 321 -6.71 -10.54 -41.49
N THR A 322 -7.71 -9.84 -40.96
CA THR A 322 -7.97 -8.43 -41.26
C THR A 322 -7.54 -7.58 -40.06
N ALA A 323 -7.68 -6.25 -40.16
CA ALA A 323 -7.35 -5.36 -39.06
C ALA A 323 -8.19 -5.61 -37.78
N ASN A 324 -9.40 -6.15 -37.91
CA ASN A 324 -10.36 -6.28 -36.80
C ASN A 324 -10.96 -7.70 -36.66
N SER A 325 -10.58 -8.65 -37.51
CA SER A 325 -11.07 -10.03 -37.45
C SER A 325 -10.03 -11.04 -37.92
N LEU A 326 -10.12 -12.26 -37.38
CA LEU A 326 -9.46 -13.44 -37.93
C LEU A 326 -10.51 -14.40 -38.48
N GLU A 327 -10.23 -14.94 -39.65
CA GLU A 327 -10.96 -16.06 -40.23
C GLU A 327 -10.13 -17.33 -40.05
N ALA A 328 -10.79 -18.37 -39.55
CA ALA A 328 -10.19 -19.67 -39.34
C ALA A 328 -11.16 -20.79 -39.75
N GLN A 329 -10.62 -21.98 -39.99
CA GLN A 329 -11.42 -23.19 -40.16
C GLN A 329 -11.24 -24.11 -38.96
N PHE A 330 -12.32 -24.79 -38.61
CA PHE A 330 -12.25 -25.93 -37.69
C PHE A 330 -11.24 -26.97 -38.21
N SER A 331 -10.37 -27.47 -37.33
CA SER A 331 -9.38 -28.48 -37.67
C SER A 331 -9.66 -29.81 -36.99
N SER A 332 -9.71 -29.85 -35.66
CA SER A 332 -10.02 -31.07 -34.89
C SER A 332 -10.36 -30.74 -33.43
N ILE A 333 -10.98 -31.68 -32.70
CA ILE A 333 -11.27 -31.51 -31.27
C ILE A 333 -10.11 -31.98 -30.39
N ALA A 334 -9.37 -33.01 -30.83
CA ALA A 334 -8.39 -33.71 -30.00
C ALA A 334 -7.23 -32.79 -29.55
N TYR A 335 -6.93 -32.81 -28.26
CA TYR A 335 -5.81 -32.04 -27.69
C TYR A 335 -4.44 -32.50 -28.22
N GLU A 336 -4.32 -33.80 -28.55
CA GLU A 336 -3.09 -34.37 -29.10
C GLU A 336 -2.66 -33.71 -30.42
N ASP A 337 -3.60 -33.30 -31.26
CA ASP A 337 -3.29 -32.66 -32.54
C ASP A 337 -2.68 -31.27 -32.31
N ALA A 338 -3.24 -30.49 -31.39
CA ALA A 338 -2.64 -29.24 -30.94
C ALA A 338 -1.24 -29.45 -30.37
N ARG A 339 -1.02 -30.52 -29.57
CA ARG A 339 0.31 -30.84 -29.02
C ARG A 339 1.31 -31.19 -30.12
N LYS A 340 0.92 -32.00 -31.11
CA LYS A 340 1.75 -32.38 -32.27
C LYS A 340 2.12 -31.16 -33.11
N ALA A 341 1.15 -30.27 -33.35
CA ALA A 341 1.35 -29.02 -34.07
C ALA A 341 2.07 -27.93 -33.24
N LYS A 342 2.36 -28.18 -31.96
CA LYS A 342 2.85 -27.18 -30.98
C LYS A 342 1.98 -25.92 -30.98
N ALA A 343 0.67 -26.11 -31.15
CA ALA A 343 -0.31 -25.05 -31.26
C ALA A 343 -0.33 -24.21 -29.99
N LYS A 344 -0.42 -22.89 -30.16
CA LYS A 344 -0.56 -21.96 -29.05
C LYS A 344 -1.97 -22.07 -28.46
N LEU A 345 -2.05 -22.27 -27.14
CA LEU A 345 -3.30 -22.25 -26.40
C LEU A 345 -3.72 -20.82 -26.13
N ILE A 346 -4.98 -20.49 -26.46
CA ILE A 346 -5.58 -19.19 -26.26
C ILE A 346 -6.90 -19.29 -25.51
N HIS A 347 -7.15 -18.34 -24.61
CA HIS A 347 -8.47 -18.16 -24.02
C HIS A 347 -9.37 -17.43 -25.01
N TRP A 348 -10.68 -17.52 -24.82
CA TRP A 348 -11.68 -17.02 -25.76
C TRP A 348 -12.99 -16.74 -25.02
N ILE A 349 -13.86 -15.93 -25.61
CA ILE A 349 -15.25 -15.74 -25.14
C ILE A 349 -16.18 -15.98 -26.32
N LEU A 350 -17.24 -16.79 -26.14
CA LEU A 350 -18.25 -16.98 -27.18
C LEU A 350 -18.98 -15.65 -27.41
N LYS A 351 -19.05 -15.19 -28.66
CA LYS A 351 -19.75 -13.94 -29.00
C LYS A 351 -21.24 -14.06 -28.64
N GLY A 352 -21.79 -13.01 -28.04
CA GLY A 352 -23.12 -13.00 -27.41
C GLY A 352 -23.13 -13.40 -25.93
N THR A 353 -21.98 -13.82 -25.36
CA THR A 353 -21.85 -14.20 -23.94
C THR A 353 -20.85 -13.35 -23.17
N GLU A 354 -20.42 -12.24 -23.76
CA GLU A 354 -19.50 -11.27 -23.16
C GLU A 354 -20.19 -10.32 -22.16
N VAL A 355 -19.36 -9.78 -21.29
CA VAL A 355 -19.65 -8.67 -20.38
C VAL A 355 -18.54 -7.64 -20.55
N PRO A 356 -18.87 -6.36 -20.76
CA PRO A 356 -17.88 -5.29 -20.73
C PRO A 356 -17.08 -5.35 -19.43
N CYS A 357 -15.75 -5.31 -19.55
CA CYS A 357 -14.86 -5.38 -18.41
C CYS A 357 -13.69 -4.41 -18.51
N GLN A 358 -13.41 -3.73 -17.40
CA GLN A 358 -12.25 -2.88 -17.20
C GLN A 358 -11.35 -3.45 -16.12
N VAL A 359 -10.08 -3.65 -16.46
CA VAL A 359 -9.05 -4.04 -15.51
C VAL A 359 -8.15 -2.85 -15.21
N VAL A 360 -8.20 -2.37 -13.96
CA VAL A 360 -7.31 -1.32 -13.48
C VAL A 360 -5.96 -1.92 -13.10
N MET A 361 -4.92 -1.53 -13.82
CA MET A 361 -3.55 -2.02 -13.68
C MET A 361 -2.81 -1.31 -12.52
N PRO A 362 -1.67 -1.84 -12.04
CA PRO A 362 -0.93 -1.25 -10.92
C PRO A 362 -0.43 0.18 -11.15
N ASP A 363 -0.21 0.57 -12.40
CA ASP A 363 0.15 1.92 -12.85
C ASP A 363 -1.08 2.83 -13.06
N ALA A 364 -2.27 2.36 -12.67
CA ALA A 364 -3.57 2.98 -12.88
C ALA A 364 -4.03 3.07 -14.35
N ALA A 365 -3.31 2.45 -15.29
CA ALA A 365 -3.83 2.26 -16.64
C ALA A 365 -5.06 1.33 -16.62
N VAL A 366 -5.97 1.51 -17.57
CA VAL A 366 -7.16 0.67 -17.70
C VAL A 366 -7.01 -0.17 -18.95
N SER A 367 -7.05 -1.49 -18.78
CA SER A 367 -7.19 -2.44 -19.90
C SER A 367 -8.67 -2.77 -20.06
N SER A 368 -9.24 -2.40 -21.19
CA SER A 368 -10.64 -2.64 -21.52
C SER A 368 -10.80 -3.88 -22.38
N GLY A 369 -11.95 -4.55 -22.25
CA GLY A 369 -12.29 -5.69 -23.07
C GLY A 369 -13.53 -6.40 -22.58
N PHE A 370 -13.54 -7.73 -22.75
CA PHE A 370 -14.67 -8.57 -22.39
C PHE A 370 -14.27 -9.61 -21.36
N ALA A 371 -15.10 -9.76 -20.33
CA ALA A 371 -15.11 -10.94 -19.47
C ALA A 371 -16.29 -11.82 -19.84
N GLU A 372 -16.22 -13.11 -19.52
CA GLU A 372 -17.33 -14.02 -19.82
C GLU A 372 -18.55 -13.83 -18.88
N ASN A 373 -19.75 -14.17 -19.35
CA ASN A 373 -21.03 -13.96 -18.63
C ASN A 373 -21.08 -14.61 -17.23
N ALA A 374 -20.32 -15.68 -17.00
CA ALA A 374 -20.22 -16.29 -15.67
C ALA A 374 -19.74 -15.31 -14.60
N CYS A 375 -18.95 -14.29 -14.99
CA CYS A 375 -18.46 -13.25 -14.09
C CYS A 375 -19.58 -12.37 -13.49
N LYS A 376 -20.77 -12.27 -14.10
CA LYS A 376 -21.90 -11.47 -13.54
C LYS A 376 -22.37 -11.93 -12.16
N ARG A 377 -22.06 -13.17 -11.79
CA ARG A 377 -22.43 -13.74 -10.48
C ARG A 377 -21.39 -13.49 -9.39
N LEU A 378 -20.23 -12.94 -9.75
CA LEU A 378 -19.15 -12.67 -8.82
C LEU A 378 -19.49 -11.50 -7.90
N LYS A 379 -19.12 -11.63 -6.63
CA LYS A 379 -19.35 -10.58 -5.63
C LYS A 379 -18.15 -9.63 -5.55
N PRO A 380 -18.37 -8.35 -5.21
CA PRO A 380 -17.28 -7.45 -4.87
C PRO A 380 -16.36 -8.05 -3.81
N ASN A 381 -15.07 -7.74 -3.91
CA ASN A 381 -13.96 -8.28 -3.10
C ASN A 381 -13.59 -9.75 -3.33
N THR A 382 -14.30 -10.49 -4.19
CA THR A 382 -13.84 -11.81 -4.63
C THR A 382 -12.55 -11.67 -5.44
N ILE A 383 -11.60 -12.59 -5.22
CA ILE A 383 -10.36 -12.67 -6.00
C ILE A 383 -10.40 -13.90 -6.88
N ILE A 384 -10.31 -13.68 -8.19
CA ILE A 384 -10.31 -14.71 -9.21
C ILE A 384 -9.00 -14.64 -10.01
N GLN A 385 -8.78 -15.62 -10.88
CA GLN A 385 -7.73 -15.53 -11.90
C GLN A 385 -8.36 -15.45 -13.28
N PHE A 386 -7.99 -14.43 -14.04
CA PHE A 386 -8.18 -14.42 -15.47
C PHE A 386 -7.05 -15.21 -16.15
N GLU A 387 -7.39 -16.32 -16.79
CA GLU A 387 -6.39 -17.24 -17.34
C GLU A 387 -5.50 -16.55 -18.37
N ARG A 388 -4.19 -16.79 -18.26
CA ARG A 388 -3.12 -16.17 -19.08
C ARG A 388 -2.98 -14.64 -18.88
N PHE A 389 -3.86 -13.99 -18.12
CA PHE A 389 -3.81 -12.58 -17.79
C PHE A 389 -3.21 -12.35 -16.38
N GLY A 390 -3.87 -12.85 -15.33
CA GLY A 390 -3.41 -12.75 -13.94
C GLY A 390 -4.55 -12.79 -12.91
N PHE A 391 -4.20 -12.70 -11.64
CA PHE A 391 -5.15 -12.56 -10.54
C PHE A 391 -5.74 -11.15 -10.51
N VAL A 392 -7.05 -11.07 -10.26
CA VAL A 392 -7.79 -9.81 -10.16
C VAL A 392 -8.75 -9.84 -8.98
N ARG A 393 -8.99 -8.69 -8.36
CA ARG A 393 -10.06 -8.49 -7.38
C ARG A 393 -11.24 -7.78 -8.02
N ILE A 394 -12.44 -8.32 -7.84
CA ILE A 394 -13.69 -7.67 -8.28
C ILE A 394 -13.93 -6.42 -7.43
N ASP A 395 -14.05 -5.25 -8.08
CA ASP A 395 -14.41 -4.00 -7.42
C ASP A 395 -15.90 -3.71 -7.52
N LYS A 396 -16.42 -3.75 -8.74
CA LYS A 396 -17.83 -3.54 -9.07
C LYS A 396 -18.27 -4.54 -10.13
N ASN A 397 -19.51 -4.99 -10.04
CA ASN A 397 -20.09 -5.97 -10.95
C ASN A 397 -21.56 -5.61 -11.22
N ASP A 398 -21.74 -4.49 -11.92
CA ASP A 398 -23.05 -3.95 -12.26
C ASP A 398 -23.28 -4.12 -13.78
N ALA A 399 -23.59 -3.04 -14.51
CA ALA A 399 -23.68 -3.06 -15.97
C ALA A 399 -22.32 -3.36 -16.66
N GLU A 400 -21.23 -2.98 -16.01
CA GLU A 400 -19.84 -3.21 -16.44
C GLU A 400 -19.05 -3.81 -15.26
N LEU A 401 -18.19 -4.80 -15.57
CA LEU A 401 -17.33 -5.44 -14.60
C LEU A 401 -16.04 -4.63 -14.43
N VAL A 402 -15.84 -4.02 -13.26
CA VAL A 402 -14.60 -3.32 -12.93
C VAL A 402 -13.79 -4.14 -11.94
N VAL A 403 -12.55 -4.45 -12.29
CA VAL A 403 -11.64 -5.23 -11.46
C VAL A 403 -10.29 -4.54 -11.32
N TYR A 404 -9.57 -4.87 -10.25
CA TYR A 404 -8.20 -4.41 -10.05
C TYR A 404 -7.23 -5.57 -10.23
N TYR A 405 -6.18 -5.35 -11.00
CA TYR A 405 -5.11 -6.31 -11.18
C TYR A 405 -4.31 -6.49 -9.89
N THR A 406 -4.16 -7.74 -9.47
CA THR A 406 -3.43 -8.12 -8.28
C THR A 406 -1.96 -8.38 -8.62
N HIS A 407 -1.72 -9.46 -9.36
CA HIS A 407 -0.43 -9.89 -9.90
C HIS A 407 -0.66 -11.02 -10.91
N LYS A 408 0.37 -11.38 -11.68
CA LYS A 408 0.32 -12.58 -12.54
C LYS A 408 0.49 -13.84 -11.72
#